data_AF-A0A8C0V9C5-F1
#
_entry.id   AF-A0A8C0V9C5-F1
#
_cell.length_a   1.000
_cell.length_b   1.000
_cell.length_c   1.000
_cell.angle_alpha   90.00
_cell.angle_beta   90.00
_cell.angle_gamma   90.00
#
_symmetry.space_group_name_H-M   'P 1'
#
loop_
_entity.id
_entity.type
_entity.pdbx_description
1 polymer ?
#
loop_
_entity_poly.entity_id
_entity_poly.type
_entity_poly.pdbx_seq_one_letter_code
_entity_poly.pdbx_strand_id
1 'polypeptide(L)'
;MQFFGRLLDTFSSVTHIFSNPYRVREVPAAEYAGHTCLREEGRVALYKNSLSRSWDCLLVNPQSPQVAFRLFQVDNEADALVYFEQYARQLRPFYESSCQPLSLEDLQQLSDCIRSYPSWSPAHIAVEFGHRENFRHNHILRQEFPHQWVSMNSRKGSV
;
A
#
# COMPACT_ATOMS: atom_id res chain seq x y z
N MET A 1 -6.39 37.24 -12.35
CA MET A 1 -6.49 36.28 -11.23
C MET A 1 -5.51 35.11 -11.46
N GLN A 2 -4.21 35.25 -11.17
CA GLN A 2 -3.22 34.15 -11.35
C GLN A 2 -2.13 34.14 -10.27
N PHE A 3 -2.48 34.45 -9.02
CA PHE A 3 -1.51 34.48 -7.91
C PHE A 3 -1.63 33.29 -6.94
N PHE A 4 -2.69 32.48 -7.02
CA PHE A 4 -2.89 31.33 -6.13
C PHE A 4 -2.27 30.00 -6.62
N GLY A 5 -1.88 29.90 -7.91
CA GLY A 5 -1.27 28.67 -8.45
C GLY A 5 0.16 28.42 -7.95
N ARG A 6 0.99 29.47 -7.88
CA ARG A 6 2.41 29.36 -7.53
C ARG A 6 2.69 28.96 -6.08
N LEU A 7 1.75 29.20 -5.17
CA LEU A 7 1.91 28.78 -3.78
C LEU A 7 1.67 27.28 -3.62
N LEU A 8 0.67 26.70 -4.32
CA LEU A 8 0.42 25.26 -4.30
C LEU A 8 1.61 24.45 -4.86
N ASP A 9 2.23 24.93 -5.94
CA ASP A 9 3.43 24.32 -6.54
C ASP A 9 4.66 24.37 -5.61
N THR A 10 4.74 25.39 -4.75
CA THR A 10 5.84 25.52 -3.79
C THR A 10 5.60 24.64 -2.55
N PHE A 11 4.36 24.53 -2.07
CA PHE A 11 4.04 23.64 -0.94
C PHE A 11 4.13 22.15 -1.30
N SER A 12 3.77 21.76 -2.53
CA SER A 12 3.99 20.39 -3.03
C SER A 12 5.49 20.08 -3.18
N SER A 13 6.30 21.05 -3.63
CA SER A 13 7.77 20.92 -3.71
C SER A 13 8.44 20.77 -2.34
N VAL A 14 8.03 21.54 -1.32
CA VAL A 14 8.68 21.50 0.01
C VAL A 14 8.19 20.32 0.85
N THR A 15 6.96 19.84 0.67
CA THR A 15 6.49 18.60 1.32
C THR A 15 7.14 17.35 0.74
N HIS A 16 7.65 17.44 -0.50
CA HIS A 16 8.36 16.35 -1.17
C HIS A 16 9.72 16.00 -0.55
N ILE A 17 10.36 16.96 0.11
CA ILE A 17 11.71 16.83 0.71
C ILE A 17 11.67 16.01 2.02
N PHE A 18 10.49 15.92 2.65
CA PHE A 18 10.30 15.22 3.94
C PHE A 18 9.35 14.03 3.87
N SER A 19 8.77 13.73 2.71
CA SER A 19 7.91 12.56 2.55
C SER A 19 8.72 11.35 2.13
N ASN A 20 8.60 10.24 2.88
CA ASN A 20 9.14 8.94 2.50
C ASN A 20 8.79 8.62 1.02
N PRO A 21 9.78 8.42 0.13
CA PRO A 21 9.55 8.18 -1.30
C PRO A 21 8.79 6.88 -1.58
N TYR A 22 8.70 5.98 -0.60
CA TYR A 22 7.99 4.70 -0.69
C TYR A 22 6.66 4.69 0.07
N ARG A 23 6.18 5.87 0.47
CA ARG A 23 4.85 5.99 1.09
C ARG A 23 3.78 5.84 0.02
N VAL A 24 2.95 4.82 0.17
CA VAL A 24 1.81 4.56 -0.69
C VAL A 24 0.76 5.65 -0.49
N ARG A 25 0.26 6.20 -1.60
CA ARG A 25 -0.78 7.23 -1.60
C ARG A 25 -1.85 6.91 -2.62
N GLU A 26 -3.09 7.15 -2.26
CA GLU A 26 -4.19 7.20 -3.21
C GLU A 26 -4.11 8.51 -4.00
N VAL A 27 -4.19 8.40 -5.32
CA VAL A 27 -4.09 9.52 -6.27
C VAL A 27 -5.13 9.37 -7.38
N PRO A 28 -5.70 10.46 -7.90
CA PRO A 28 -6.57 10.41 -9.08
C PRO A 28 -5.77 9.95 -10.30
N ALA A 29 -6.26 8.95 -11.04
CA ALA A 29 -5.60 8.48 -12.26
C ALA A 29 -5.47 9.59 -13.32
N ALA A 30 -6.42 10.54 -13.33
CA ALA A 30 -6.42 11.68 -14.23
C ALA A 30 -5.22 12.65 -14.01
N GLU A 31 -4.60 12.67 -12.83
CA GLU A 31 -3.40 13.49 -12.56
C GLU A 31 -2.23 13.10 -13.47
N TYR A 32 -2.20 11.84 -13.91
CA TYR A 32 -1.13 11.26 -14.70
C TYR A 32 -1.40 11.24 -16.20
N ALA A 33 -2.57 11.73 -16.66
CA ALA A 33 -2.93 11.76 -18.07
C ALA A 33 -1.97 12.62 -18.93
N GLY A 34 -1.28 13.58 -18.31
CA GLY A 34 -0.28 14.42 -18.97
C GLY A 34 1.17 13.94 -18.81
N HIS A 35 1.41 12.87 -18.05
CA HIS A 35 2.75 12.36 -17.76
C HIS A 35 3.18 11.35 -18.82
N THR A 36 4.50 11.23 -19.03
CA THR A 36 5.03 10.23 -19.96
C THR A 36 5.02 8.86 -19.30
N CYS A 37 4.19 7.93 -19.76
CA CYS A 37 4.26 6.52 -19.37
C CYS A 37 5.50 5.89 -20.01
N LEU A 38 6.41 5.37 -19.19
CA LEU A 38 7.65 4.72 -19.64
C LEU A 38 7.52 3.20 -19.74
N ARG A 39 6.75 2.60 -18.84
CA ARG A 39 6.52 1.16 -18.75
C ARG A 39 5.14 0.89 -18.18
N GLU A 40 4.52 -0.19 -18.64
CA GLU A 40 3.26 -0.69 -18.12
C GLU A 40 3.28 -2.22 -18.15
N GLU A 41 2.92 -2.84 -17.03
CA GLU A 41 2.80 -4.29 -16.91
C GLU A 41 1.59 -4.65 -16.04
N GLY A 42 0.58 -5.26 -16.66
CA GLY A 42 -0.68 -5.59 -15.99
C GLY A 42 -1.40 -4.32 -15.55
N ARG A 43 -1.43 -4.06 -14.23
CA ARG A 43 -2.06 -2.87 -13.64
C ARG A 43 -1.05 -1.88 -13.07
N VAL A 44 0.24 -2.19 -13.19
CA VAL A 44 1.33 -1.36 -12.68
C VAL A 44 1.92 -0.55 -13.82
N ALA A 45 2.07 0.75 -13.64
CA ALA A 45 2.61 1.66 -14.65
C ALA A 45 3.65 2.61 -14.03
N LEU A 46 4.73 2.86 -14.77
CA LEU A 46 5.78 3.79 -14.39
C LEU A 46 5.66 5.08 -15.23
N TYR A 47 5.46 6.20 -14.55
CA TYR A 47 5.33 7.51 -15.18
C TYR A 47 6.54 8.39 -14.86
N LYS A 48 6.98 9.16 -15.85
CA LYS A 48 7.95 10.24 -15.67
C LYS A 48 7.21 11.56 -15.44
N ASN A 49 7.42 12.15 -14.28
CA ASN A 49 6.98 13.50 -13.97
C ASN A 49 8.10 14.49 -14.31
N SER A 50 7.90 15.22 -15.42
CA SER A 50 8.91 16.17 -15.91
C SER A 50 9.00 17.44 -15.06
N LEU A 51 7.96 17.79 -14.30
CA LEU A 51 7.93 18.97 -13.43
C LEU A 51 8.75 18.76 -12.16
N SER A 52 8.57 17.61 -11.50
CA SER A 52 9.29 17.24 -10.27
C SER A 52 10.60 16.49 -10.53
N ARG A 53 10.90 16.14 -11.78
CA ARG A 53 12.03 15.25 -12.16
C ARG A 53 11.99 13.94 -11.36
N SER A 54 10.81 13.36 -11.23
CA SER A 54 10.60 12.09 -10.52
C SER A 54 10.00 11.02 -11.42
N TRP A 55 10.12 9.78 -10.96
CA TRP A 55 9.50 8.61 -11.52
C TRP A 55 8.54 8.02 -10.51
N ASP A 56 7.27 7.97 -10.90
CA ASP A 56 6.15 7.59 -10.07
C ASP A 56 5.64 6.24 -10.54
N CYS A 57 5.59 5.25 -9.64
CA CYS A 57 5.03 3.93 -9.95
C CYS A 57 3.61 3.84 -9.40
N LEU A 58 2.66 3.54 -10.27
CA LEU A 58 1.23 3.48 -9.96
C LEU A 58 0.70 2.07 -10.10
N LEU A 59 -0.20 1.69 -9.20
CA LEU A 59 -1.10 0.56 -9.35
C LEU A 59 -2.52 1.08 -9.58
N VAL A 60 -3.10 0.81 -10.75
CA VAL A 60 -4.50 1.19 -11.04
C VAL A 60 -5.44 0.28 -10.26
N ASN A 61 -6.39 0.88 -9.53
CA ASN A 61 -7.34 0.13 -8.74
C ASN A 61 -8.34 -0.62 -9.67
N PRO A 62 -8.45 -1.97 -9.58
CA PRO A 62 -9.41 -2.75 -10.37
C PRO A 62 -10.85 -2.29 -10.26
N GLN A 63 -11.25 -1.90 -9.05
CA GLN A 63 -12.65 -1.62 -8.75
C GLN A 63 -13.03 -0.20 -9.12
N SER A 64 -12.04 0.70 -9.15
CA SER A 64 -12.23 2.11 -9.49
C SER A 64 -11.06 2.57 -10.35
N PRO A 65 -11.14 2.44 -11.68
CA PRO A 65 -10.06 2.85 -12.59
C PRO A 65 -9.73 4.34 -12.53
N GLN A 66 -10.60 5.15 -11.91
CA GLN A 66 -10.37 6.58 -11.66
C GLN A 66 -9.38 6.83 -10.51
N VAL A 67 -9.11 5.81 -9.71
CA VAL A 67 -8.24 5.84 -8.54
C VAL A 67 -7.02 4.96 -8.81
N ALA A 68 -5.84 5.49 -8.55
CA ALA A 68 -4.59 4.75 -8.57
C ALA A 68 -3.89 4.87 -7.22
N PHE A 69 -3.03 3.90 -6.92
CA PHE A 69 -2.15 3.94 -5.77
C PHE A 69 -0.73 4.21 -6.24
N ARG A 70 -0.16 5.34 -5.84
CA ARG A 70 1.25 5.63 -6.05
C ARG A 70 2.08 4.85 -5.03
N LEU A 71 2.79 3.84 -5.51
CA LEU A 71 3.58 2.90 -4.72
C LEU A 71 4.91 3.50 -4.26
N PHE A 72 5.58 4.20 -5.19
CA PHE A 72 6.79 4.94 -4.91
C PHE A 72 6.93 6.15 -5.83
N GLN A 73 7.80 7.06 -5.41
CA GLN A 73 8.24 8.20 -6.18
C GLN A 73 9.73 8.44 -5.91
N VAL A 74 10.56 8.24 -6.92
CA VAL A 74 12.03 8.33 -6.81
C VAL A 74 12.59 9.33 -7.83
N ASP A 75 13.81 9.79 -7.64
CA ASP A 75 14.50 10.81 -8.46
C ASP A 75 15.61 10.23 -9.37
N ASN A 76 15.75 8.90 -9.38
CA ASN A 76 16.68 8.18 -10.25
C ASN A 76 15.94 7.22 -11.21
N GLU A 77 16.15 7.41 -12.51
CA GLU A 77 15.51 6.61 -13.56
C GLU A 77 15.91 5.13 -13.52
N ALA A 78 17.20 4.84 -13.31
CA ALA A 78 17.72 3.48 -13.32
C ALA A 78 17.15 2.68 -12.14
N ASP A 79 17.13 3.29 -10.96
CA ASP A 79 16.51 2.68 -9.77
C ASP A 79 15.01 2.50 -9.96
N ALA A 80 14.32 3.48 -10.55
CA ALA A 80 12.89 3.41 -10.84
C ALA A 80 12.52 2.22 -11.74
N LEU A 81 13.32 1.95 -12.77
CA LEU A 81 13.12 0.82 -13.67
C LEU A 81 13.30 -0.53 -12.96
N VAL A 82 14.36 -0.65 -12.14
CA VAL A 82 14.60 -1.87 -11.34
C VAL A 82 13.48 -2.11 -10.34
N TYR A 83 13.06 -1.07 -9.62
CA TYR A 83 11.94 -1.17 -8.68
C TYR A 83 10.64 -1.49 -9.40
N PHE A 84 10.38 -0.87 -10.55
CA PHE A 84 9.18 -1.17 -11.35
C PHE A 84 9.09 -2.66 -11.68
N GLU A 85 10.16 -3.27 -12.22
CA GLU A 85 10.17 -4.69 -12.56
C GLU A 85 9.93 -5.58 -11.32
N GLN A 86 10.51 -5.20 -10.18
CA GLN A 86 10.30 -5.91 -8.93
C GLN A 86 8.85 -5.83 -8.46
N TYR A 87 8.27 -4.62 -8.41
CA TYR A 87 6.91 -4.39 -7.94
C TYR A 87 5.86 -5.01 -8.89
N ALA A 88 6.02 -4.86 -10.21
CA ALA A 88 5.12 -5.45 -11.20
C ALA A 88 5.06 -6.98 -11.05
N ARG A 89 6.21 -7.65 -10.92
CA ARG A 89 6.29 -9.09 -10.72
C ARG A 89 5.72 -9.54 -9.38
N GLN A 90 6.03 -8.82 -8.29
CA GLN A 90 5.67 -9.25 -6.94
C GLN A 90 4.22 -8.94 -6.57
N LEU A 91 3.65 -7.82 -7.03
CA LEU A 91 2.27 -7.44 -6.72
C LEU A 91 1.21 -8.19 -7.53
N ARG A 92 1.58 -8.65 -8.74
CA ARG A 92 0.64 -9.28 -9.68
C ARG A 92 -0.24 -10.38 -9.08
N PRO A 93 0.30 -11.37 -8.35
CA PRO A 93 -0.52 -12.42 -7.75
C PRO A 93 -1.57 -11.89 -6.77
N PHE A 94 -1.28 -10.80 -6.06
CA PHE A 94 -2.15 -10.25 -5.02
C PHE A 94 -3.38 -9.57 -5.61
N TYR A 95 -3.24 -8.78 -6.68
CA TYR A 95 -4.38 -8.09 -7.29
C TYR A 95 -5.10 -8.90 -8.39
N GLU A 96 -4.50 -9.97 -8.90
CA GLU A 96 -5.15 -10.88 -9.87
C GLU A 96 -5.88 -12.04 -9.18
N SER A 97 -5.36 -12.56 -8.06
CA SER A 97 -5.93 -13.73 -7.38
C SER A 97 -6.92 -13.37 -6.28
N SER A 98 -6.83 -12.17 -5.71
CA SER A 98 -7.75 -11.74 -4.65
C SER A 98 -9.09 -11.29 -5.21
N CYS A 99 -10.19 -11.82 -4.66
CA CYS A 99 -11.53 -11.30 -4.90
C CYS A 99 -11.77 -9.96 -4.18
N GLN A 100 -10.96 -9.64 -3.17
CA GLN A 100 -11.06 -8.41 -2.38
C GLN A 100 -10.05 -7.37 -2.89
N PRO A 101 -10.43 -6.09 -2.93
CA PRO A 101 -9.51 -5.03 -3.31
C PRO A 101 -8.41 -4.88 -2.27
N LEU A 102 -7.18 -4.67 -2.73
CA LEU A 102 -6.08 -4.31 -1.85
C LEU A 102 -6.33 -2.90 -1.30
N SER A 103 -6.38 -2.76 0.03
CA SER A 103 -6.49 -1.44 0.65
C SER A 103 -5.15 -0.68 0.57
N LEU A 104 -5.20 0.62 0.84
CA LEU A 104 -3.98 1.44 0.92
C LEU A 104 -3.00 0.93 2.00
N GLU A 105 -3.52 0.41 3.11
CA GLU A 105 -2.69 -0.15 4.18
C GLU A 105 -2.03 -1.46 3.75
N ASP A 106 -2.75 -2.31 3.03
CA ASP A 106 -2.22 -3.57 2.47
C ASP A 106 -1.11 -3.28 1.48
N LEU A 107 -1.31 -2.30 0.60
CA LEU A 107 -0.32 -1.89 -0.38
C LEU A 107 0.92 -1.29 0.29
N GLN A 108 0.76 -0.53 1.39
CA GLN A 108 1.91 -0.05 2.15
C GLN A 108 2.70 -1.21 2.75
N GLN A 109 2.03 -2.19 3.37
CA GLN A 109 2.67 -3.36 3.97
C GLN A 109 3.37 -4.23 2.92
N LEU A 110 2.75 -4.43 1.76
CA LEU A 110 3.35 -5.12 0.62
C LEU A 110 4.58 -4.36 0.13
N SER A 111 4.47 -3.05 -0.09
CA SER A 111 5.58 -2.18 -0.51
C SER A 111 6.77 -2.27 0.46
N ASP A 112 6.50 -2.23 1.76
CA ASP A 112 7.53 -2.36 2.79
C ASP A 112 8.18 -3.76 2.76
N CYS A 113 7.40 -4.83 2.59
CA CYS A 113 7.91 -6.20 2.50
C CYS A 113 8.81 -6.40 1.26
N ILE A 114 8.36 -5.94 0.10
CA ILE A 114 9.10 -5.94 -1.17
C ILE A 114 10.47 -5.26 -1.00
N ARG A 115 10.50 -4.13 -0.30
CA ARG A 115 11.74 -3.38 -0.04
C ARG A 115 12.66 -4.03 0.98
N SER A 116 12.11 -4.54 2.08
CA SER A 116 12.89 -5.18 3.13
C SER A 116 13.52 -6.48 2.65
N TYR A 117 12.90 -7.16 1.68
CA TYR A 117 13.32 -8.48 1.22
C TYR A 117 13.31 -8.60 -0.32
N PRO A 118 14.24 -7.95 -1.04
CA PRO A 118 14.20 -7.88 -2.50
C PRO A 118 14.41 -9.22 -3.21
N SER A 119 15.08 -10.19 -2.57
CA SER A 119 15.29 -11.54 -3.09
C SER A 119 14.09 -12.46 -2.92
N TRP A 120 13.05 -12.05 -2.19
CA TRP A 120 11.91 -12.90 -1.92
C TRP A 120 11.05 -13.11 -3.16
N SER A 121 10.59 -14.34 -3.31
CA SER A 121 9.58 -14.68 -4.32
C SER A 121 8.19 -14.22 -3.86
N PRO A 122 7.22 -14.07 -4.78
CA PRO A 122 5.86 -13.70 -4.39
C PRO A 122 5.23 -14.64 -3.36
N ALA A 123 5.62 -15.92 -3.34
CA ALA A 123 5.14 -16.88 -2.34
C ALA A 123 5.64 -16.56 -0.93
N HIS A 124 6.90 -16.16 -0.76
CA HIS A 124 7.42 -15.75 0.55
C HIS A 124 6.71 -14.49 1.06
N ILE A 125 6.49 -13.53 0.15
CA ILE A 125 5.74 -12.31 0.47
C ILE A 125 4.30 -12.64 0.85
N ALA A 126 3.65 -13.57 0.14
CA ALA A 126 2.28 -13.98 0.44
C ALA A 126 2.16 -14.64 1.82
N VAL A 127 3.15 -15.45 2.21
CA VAL A 127 3.22 -16.04 3.55
C VAL A 127 3.38 -14.95 4.62
N GLU A 128 4.35 -14.04 4.47
CA GLU A 128 4.57 -12.94 5.42
C GLU A 128 3.35 -12.00 5.50
N PHE A 129 2.77 -11.65 4.36
CA PHE A 129 1.60 -10.79 4.26
C PHE A 129 0.36 -11.47 4.87
N GLY A 130 0.11 -12.74 4.54
CA GLY A 130 -0.99 -13.52 5.10
C GLY A 130 -0.84 -13.76 6.61
N HIS A 131 0.39 -13.92 7.11
CA HIS A 131 0.62 -13.92 8.56
C HIS A 131 0.20 -12.60 9.20
N ARG A 132 0.45 -11.45 8.57
CA ARG A 132 -0.01 -10.13 9.03
C ARG A 132 -1.52 -9.95 8.96
N GLU A 133 -2.17 -10.44 7.90
CA GLU A 133 -3.63 -10.43 7.78
C GLU A 133 -4.31 -11.37 8.80
N ASN A 134 -3.67 -12.50 9.13
CA ASN A 134 -4.14 -13.39 10.19
C ASN A 134 -4.12 -12.69 11.56
N PHE A 135 -3.22 -11.74 11.81
CA PHE A 135 -3.26 -10.91 13.02
C PHE A 135 -4.38 -9.88 13.02
N ARG A 136 -4.89 -9.46 11.85
CA ARG A 136 -6.09 -8.59 11.78
C ARG A 136 -7.39 -9.35 12.07
N HIS A 137 -7.43 -10.64 11.73
CA HIS A 137 -8.59 -11.51 11.96
C HIS A 137 -8.54 -12.22 13.32
N ASN A 138 -7.38 -12.27 13.97
CA ASN A 138 -7.25 -12.83 15.31
C ASN A 138 -7.55 -11.79 16.39
N HIS A 139 -8.84 -11.76 16.72
CA HIS A 139 -9.36 -11.52 18.08
C HIS A 139 -8.80 -12.51 19.15
N ILE A 140 -7.83 -13.36 18.78
CA ILE A 140 -7.09 -14.28 19.66
C ILE A 140 -6.08 -13.46 20.46
N LEU A 141 -6.57 -12.88 21.55
CA LEU A 141 -5.90 -12.46 22.80
C LEU A 141 -6.82 -11.54 23.62
N ARG A 142 -8.12 -11.45 23.30
CA ARG A 142 -9.16 -10.96 24.24
C ARG A 142 -10.02 -12.07 24.84
N GLN A 143 -9.68 -13.34 24.56
CA GLN A 143 -10.34 -14.53 25.12
C GLN A 143 -9.48 -15.29 26.14
N GLU A 144 -8.52 -14.63 26.80
CA GLU A 144 -8.11 -15.07 28.14
C GLU A 144 -8.94 -14.33 29.18
N PHE A 145 -10.17 -14.86 29.33
CA PHE A 145 -11.08 -14.77 30.48
C PHE A 145 -11.68 -13.40 30.89
N PRO A 146 -12.86 -13.04 30.36
CA PRO A 146 -13.87 -12.30 31.10
C PRO A 146 -14.98 -13.24 31.60
N HIS A 147 -14.98 -13.50 32.91
CA HIS A 147 -16.13 -13.79 33.77
C HIS A 147 -17.21 -14.79 33.27
N GLN A 148 -17.06 -16.07 33.65
CA GLN A 148 -18.22 -16.90 34.00
C GLN A 148 -17.86 -18.00 35.00
N TRP A 149 -17.78 -17.64 36.29
CA TRP A 149 -18.11 -18.52 37.41
C TRP A 149 -18.85 -17.71 38.47
N VAL A 150 -20.05 -17.23 38.11
CA VAL A 150 -21.11 -16.97 39.08
C VAL A 150 -22.34 -17.71 38.57
N SER A 151 -22.47 -18.96 38.96
CA SER A 151 -23.66 -19.50 39.62
C SER A 151 -23.52 -21.01 39.73
N MET A 152 -22.91 -21.46 40.82
CA MET A 152 -23.16 -22.80 41.34
C MET A 152 -23.84 -22.61 42.70
N ASN A 153 -25.17 -22.52 42.61
CA ASN A 153 -26.17 -22.81 43.62
C ASN A 153 -25.73 -22.76 45.09
N SER A 154 -26.25 -21.73 45.74
CA SER A 154 -26.91 -21.82 47.05
C SER A 154 -27.47 -23.23 47.34
N ARG A 155 -26.88 -23.93 48.30
CA ARG A 155 -27.54 -24.83 49.28
C ARG A 155 -26.50 -25.39 50.24
N LYS A 156 -26.44 -24.81 51.44
CA LYS A 156 -26.52 -25.52 52.72
C LYS A 156 -26.63 -24.49 53.83
N GLY A 157 -27.82 -24.43 54.42
CA GLY A 157 -28.09 -23.68 55.64
C GLY A 157 -27.47 -24.37 56.86
N SER A 158 -27.44 -23.58 57.93
CA SER A 158 -27.20 -23.96 59.32
C SER A 158 -27.89 -25.26 59.74
N VAL A 159 -27.15 -26.14 60.43
CA VAL A 159 -27.28 -26.43 61.88
C VAL A 159 -25.90 -26.77 62.41
#